data_AF-A0A0F9BIJ9-F1
#
_entry.id   AF-A0A0F9BIJ9-F1
#
_cell.length_a   1.000
_cell.length_b   1.000
_cell.length_c   1.000
_cell.angle_alpha   90.00
_cell.angle_beta   90.00
_cell.angle_gamma   90.00
#
_symmetry.space_group_name_H-M   'P 1'
#
loop_
_entity.id
_entity.type
_entity.pdbx_description
1 polymer ?
#
loop_
_entity_poly.entity_id
_entity_poly.type
_entity_poly.pdbx_seq_one_letter_code
_entity_poly.pdbx_strand_id
1 'polypeptide(L)'
;SGQLEEMVKERTADLEAANIRLKELDRLKSMFIASMSHELRTPLNSIIGFTGIILQGMAGEINEEQRKQLTRVKNSATHLLALIIDVIDVSKIEAGKVELLMEEFDLSALAREAIRRFS
;
A
#
# COMPACT_ATOMS: atom_id res chain seq x y z
N SER A 1 47.23 1.97 23.67
CA SER A 1 45.85 2.24 24.12
C SER A 1 45.25 3.43 23.38
N GLY A 2 45.83 4.64 23.48
CA GLY A 2 45.21 5.86 22.92
C GLY A 2 44.93 5.89 21.41
N GLN A 3 45.80 5.35 20.54
CA GLN A 3 45.51 5.30 19.10
C GLN A 3 44.33 4.40 18.74
N LEU A 4 44.16 3.28 19.46
CA LEU A 4 43.05 2.36 19.23
C LEU A 4 41.73 2.99 19.71
N GLU A 5 41.77 3.67 20.85
CA GLU A 5 40.64 4.42 21.40
C GLU A 5 40.20 5.55 20.47
N GLU A 6 41.15 6.31 19.89
CA GLU A 6 40.85 7.38 18.94
C GLU A 6 40.25 6.83 17.64
N MET A 7 40.81 5.74 17.08
CA MET A 7 40.24 5.07 15.90
C MET A 7 38.82 4.54 16.16
N VAL A 8 38.56 3.96 17.33
CA VAL A 8 37.22 3.48 17.70
C VAL A 8 36.25 4.67 17.78
N LYS A 9 36.67 5.79 18.36
CA LYS A 9 35.84 6.99 18.49
C LYS A 9 35.50 7.60 17.14
N GLU A 10 36.48 7.73 16.25
CA GLU A 10 36.29 8.23 14.89
C GLU A 10 35.33 7.34 14.10
N ARG A 11 35.54 6.02 14.13
CA ARG A 11 34.67 5.05 13.46
C ARG A 11 33.26 5.02 14.03
N THR A 12 33.11 5.25 15.33
CA THR A 12 31.79 5.34 15.98
C THR A 12 31.05 6.60 15.49
N ALA A 13 31.74 7.74 15.39
CA ALA A 13 31.15 8.96 14.87
C ALA A 13 30.73 8.83 13.39
N ASP A 14 31.56 8.19 12.57
CA ASP A 14 31.21 7.88 11.16
C ASP A 14 29.98 6.98 11.05
N LEU A 15 29.91 5.93 11.88
CA LEU A 15 28.77 5.03 11.94
C LEU A 15 27.49 5.75 12.39
N GLU A 16 27.59 6.62 13.39
CA GLU A 16 26.46 7.44 13.86
C GLU A 16 25.96 8.38 12.76
N ALA A 17 26.88 9.09 12.08
CA ALA A 17 26.53 9.96 10.96
C ALA A 17 25.87 9.20 9.79
N ALA A 18 26.42 8.03 9.44
CA ALA A 18 25.83 7.15 8.43
C ALA A 18 24.43 6.66 8.84
N ASN A 19 24.24 6.29 10.10
CA ASN A 19 22.96 5.82 10.63
C ASN A 19 21.90 6.94 10.62
N ILE A 20 22.26 8.17 11.01
CA ILE A 20 21.38 9.34 10.92
C ILE A 20 20.94 9.57 9.47
N ARG A 21 21.88 9.52 8.52
CA ARG A 21 21.59 9.71 7.10
C ARG A 21 20.67 8.61 6.55
N LEU A 22 20.89 7.35 6.93
CA LEU A 22 20.02 6.23 6.56
C LEU A 22 18.60 6.43 7.09
N LYS A 23 18.44 6.80 8.37
CA LYS A 23 17.12 7.06 8.96
C LYS A 23 16.36 8.18 8.25
N GLU A 24 17.05 9.25 7.82
CA GLU A 24 16.40 10.32 7.08
C GLU A 24 15.97 9.87 5.68
N LEU A 25 16.80 9.08 4.99
CA LEU A 25 16.41 8.49 3.70
C LEU A 25 15.19 7.57 3.83
N ASP A 26 15.14 6.73 4.86
CA ASP A 26 13.99 5.85 5.12
C ASP A 26 12.72 6.66 5.43
N ARG A 27 12.87 7.76 6.17
CA ARG A 27 11.76 8.68 6.46
C ARG A 27 11.22 9.32 5.17
N LEU A 28 12.11 9.82 4.31
CA LEU A 28 11.74 10.42 3.02
C LEU A 28 11.09 9.41 2.08
N LYS A 29 11.65 8.19 1.98
CA LYS A 29 11.05 7.07 1.23
C LYS A 29 9.63 6.79 1.73
N SER A 30 9.45 6.65 3.05
CA SER A 30 8.14 6.40 3.67
C SER A 30 7.13 7.50 3.34
N MET A 31 7.53 8.76 3.46
CA MET A 31 6.67 9.91 3.15
C MET A 31 6.28 9.95 1.67
N PHE A 32 7.23 9.69 0.77
CA PHE A 32 6.98 9.64 -0.67
C PHE A 32 5.96 8.56 -1.02
N ILE A 33 6.15 7.33 -0.53
CA ILE A 33 5.23 6.22 -0.79
C ILE A 33 3.83 6.53 -0.22
N ALA A 34 3.74 7.08 1.00
CA ALA A 34 2.46 7.46 1.59
C ALA A 34 1.73 8.52 0.75
N SER A 35 2.42 9.60 0.34
CA SER A 35 1.84 10.68 -0.48
C SER A 35 1.33 10.16 -1.82
N MET A 36 2.18 9.45 -2.57
CA MET A 36 1.81 8.89 -3.87
C MET A 36 0.64 7.92 -3.76
N SER A 37 0.61 7.11 -2.70
CA SER A 37 -0.49 6.19 -2.46
C SER A 37 -1.82 6.91 -2.22
N HIS A 38 -1.82 8.00 -1.43
CA HIS A 38 -3.01 8.81 -1.24
C HIS A 38 -3.48 9.47 -2.54
N GLU A 39 -2.54 10.01 -3.33
CA GLU A 39 -2.83 10.63 -4.62
C GLU A 39 -3.37 9.64 -5.65
N LEU A 40 -2.96 8.36 -5.60
CA LEU A 40 -3.43 7.31 -6.50
C LEU A 40 -4.76 6.66 -6.05
N ARG A 41 -5.02 6.59 -4.74
CA ARG A 41 -6.27 6.01 -4.19
C ARG A 41 -7.51 6.75 -4.72
N THR A 42 -7.48 8.08 -4.70
CA THR A 42 -8.61 8.92 -5.13
C THR A 42 -9.03 8.69 -6.59
N PRO A 43 -8.15 8.78 -7.60
CA PRO A 43 -8.52 8.52 -8.99
C PRO A 43 -8.92 7.06 -9.23
N LEU A 44 -8.29 6.09 -8.57
CA LEU A 44 -8.69 4.68 -8.68
C LEU A 44 -10.07 4.41 -8.10
N ASN A 45 -10.38 4.96 -6.94
CA ASN A 45 -11.71 4.86 -6.34
C ASN A 45 -12.78 5.49 -7.25
N SER A 46 -12.47 6.63 -7.89
CA SER A 46 -13.34 7.23 -8.90
C SER A 46 -13.57 6.29 -10.09
N ILE A 47 -12.52 5.69 -10.65
CA ILE A 47 -12.64 4.74 -11.77
C ILE A 47 -13.49 3.53 -11.36
N ILE A 48 -13.23 2.92 -10.20
CA ILE A 48 -13.98 1.78 -9.67
C ILE A 48 -15.45 2.16 -9.43
N GLY A 49 -15.69 3.34 -8.86
CA GLY A 49 -17.02 3.86 -8.58
C GLY A 49 -17.84 4.11 -9.85
N PHE A 50 -17.31 4.91 -10.79
CA PHE A 50 -18.01 5.23 -12.04
C PHE A 50 -18.23 3.99 -12.91
N THR A 51 -17.23 3.12 -13.04
CA THR A 51 -17.43 1.84 -13.76
C THR A 51 -18.48 0.97 -13.07
N GLY A 52 -18.54 0.97 -11.74
CA GLY A 52 -19.58 0.30 -10.97
C GLY A 52 -20.98 0.83 -11.25
N ILE A 53 -21.17 2.15 -11.22
CA ILE A 53 -22.44 2.83 -11.52
C ILE A 53 -22.95 2.47 -12.92
N ILE A 54 -22.06 2.48 -13.92
CA ILE A 54 -22.43 2.14 -15.30
C ILE A 54 -22.78 0.64 -15.41
N LEU A 55 -22.00 -0.25 -14.79
CA LEU A 55 -22.27 -1.70 -14.79
C LEU A 55 -23.61 -2.07 -14.11
N GLN A 56 -24.05 -1.27 -13.13
CA GLN A 56 -25.34 -1.38 -12.46
C GLN A 56 -26.51 -0.82 -13.28
N GLY A 57 -26.26 -0.25 -14.47
CA GLY A 57 -27.29 0.32 -15.34
C GLY A 57 -27.81 1.69 -14.89
N MET A 58 -27.22 2.29 -13.85
CA MET A 58 -27.66 3.58 -13.31
C MET A 58 -27.37 4.76 -14.25
N ALA A 59 -26.43 4.58 -15.20
CA ALA A 59 -26.10 5.55 -16.24
C ALA A 59 -26.81 5.26 -17.58
N GLY A 60 -27.76 4.33 -17.60
CA GLY A 60 -28.42 3.83 -18.80
C GLY A 60 -28.03 2.40 -19.15
N GLU A 61 -28.71 1.84 -20.17
CA GLU A 61 -28.44 0.50 -20.65
C GLU A 61 -27.10 0.43 -21.39
N ILE A 62 -26.39 -0.69 -21.20
CA ILE A 62 -25.14 -1.00 -21.89
C ILE A 62 -25.27 -2.35 -22.58
N ASN A 63 -24.62 -2.49 -23.74
CA ASN A 63 -24.55 -3.76 -24.44
C ASN A 63 -23.54 -4.72 -23.79
N GLU A 64 -23.55 -5.98 -24.21
CA GLU A 64 -22.69 -7.03 -23.64
C GLU A 64 -21.19 -6.75 -23.79
N GLU A 65 -20.76 -6.16 -24.90
CA GLU A 65 -19.34 -5.85 -25.11
C GLU A 65 -18.88 -4.69 -24.20
N GLN A 66 -19.72 -3.66 -24.02
CA GLN A 66 -19.49 -2.58 -23.07
C GLN A 66 -19.41 -3.12 -21.63
N ARG A 67 -20.33 -4.03 -21.24
CA ARG A 67 -20.30 -4.69 -19.94
C ARG A 67 -18.99 -5.43 -19.72
N LYS A 68 -18.55 -6.21 -20.70
CA LYS A 68 -17.28 -6.95 -20.66
C LYS A 68 -16.07 -6.02 -20.50
N GLN A 69 -16.01 -4.95 -21.28
CA GLN A 69 -14.92 -3.97 -21.23
C GLN A 69 -14.88 -3.22 -19.90
N LEU A 70 -16.01 -2.72 -19.41
CA LEU A 70 -16.12 -2.02 -18.12
C LEU A 70 -15.77 -2.92 -16.95
N THR A 71 -16.15 -4.20 -17.02
CA THR A 71 -15.76 -5.21 -16.02
C THR A 71 -14.25 -5.37 -15.97
N ARG A 72 -13.59 -5.43 -17.14
CA ARG A 72 -12.12 -5.48 -17.20
C ARG A 72 -11.47 -4.22 -16.61
N VAL A 73 -11.96 -3.03 -16.96
CA VAL A 73 -11.45 -1.76 -16.40
C VAL A 73 -11.59 -1.74 -14.89
N LYS A 74 -12.76 -2.10 -14.36
CA LYS A 74 -13.01 -2.18 -12.92
C LYS A 74 -12.05 -3.15 -12.24
N ASN A 75 -11.91 -4.36 -12.77
CA ASN A 75 -11.02 -5.38 -12.21
C ASN A 75 -9.56 -4.93 -12.22
N SER A 76 -9.09 -4.31 -13.31
CA SER A 76 -7.72 -3.77 -13.40
C SER A 76 -7.49 -2.62 -12.41
N ALA A 77 -8.45 -1.71 -12.24
CA ALA A 77 -8.35 -0.62 -11.27
C ALA A 77 -8.34 -1.14 -9.82
N THR A 78 -9.19 -2.12 -9.51
CA THR A 78 -9.19 -2.79 -8.20
C THR A 78 -7.88 -3.53 -7.93
N HIS A 79 -7.33 -4.22 -8.93
CA HIS A 79 -6.05 -4.90 -8.79
C HIS A 79 -4.91 -3.90 -8.56
N LEU A 80 -4.86 -2.80 -9.32
CA LEU A 80 -3.85 -1.76 -9.13
C LEU A 80 -3.94 -1.10 -7.75
N LEU A 81 -5.17 -0.87 -7.25
CA LEU A 81 -5.39 -0.38 -5.90
C LEU A 81 -4.84 -1.34 -4.84
N ALA A 82 -5.03 -2.66 -5.02
CA ALA A 82 -4.47 -3.67 -4.13
C ALA A 82 -2.93 -3.64 -4.13
N LEU A 83 -2.30 -3.58 -5.31
CA LEU A 83 -0.83 -3.47 -5.42
C LEU A 83 -0.28 -2.23 -4.71
N ILE A 84 -0.99 -1.09 -4.79
CA ILE A 84 -0.60 0.13 -4.07
C ILE A 84 -0.68 -0.08 -2.56
N ILE A 85 -1.72 -0.76 -2.08
CA ILE A 85 -1.85 -1.10 -0.65
C ILE A 85 -0.69 -1.99 -0.21
N ASP A 86 -0.36 -3.03 -0.99
CA ASP A 86 0.75 -3.94 -0.68
C ASP A 86 2.09 -3.20 -0.57
N VAL A 87 2.37 -2.24 -1.46
CA VAL A 87 3.59 -1.41 -1.40
C VAL A 87 3.66 -0.55 -0.13
N ILE A 88 2.53 -0.01 0.32
CA ILE A 88 2.46 0.75 1.57
C ILE A 88 2.76 -0.16 2.76
N ASP A 89 2.16 -1.35 2.77
CA ASP A 89 2.30 -2.28 3.88
C ASP A 89 3.74 -2.79 3.99
N VAL A 90 4.39 -3.13 2.86
CA VAL A 90 5.82 -3.43 2.82
C VAL A 90 6.65 -2.26 3.37
N SER A 91 6.34 -1.02 2.96
CA SER A 91 7.06 0.16 3.44
C SER A 91 6.90 0.39 4.95
N LYS A 92 5.74 0.07 5.52
CA LYS A 92 5.52 0.14 6.98
C LYS A 92 6.28 -0.97 7.71
N ILE A 93 6.32 -2.18 7.16
CA ILE A 93 7.07 -3.32 7.71
C ILE A 93 8.56 -2.99 7.77
N GLU A 94 9.15 -2.52 6.65
CA GLU A 94 10.56 -2.15 6.58
C GLU A 94 10.93 -1.04 7.58
N ALA A 95 10.02 -0.09 7.80
CA ALA A 95 10.23 1.01 8.75
C ALA A 95 9.97 0.63 10.22
N GLY A 96 9.53 -0.60 10.51
CA GLY A 96 9.13 -1.03 11.85
C GLY A 96 7.89 -0.30 12.38
N LYS A 97 7.02 0.21 11.50
CA LYS A 97 5.85 1.05 11.80
C LYS A 97 4.52 0.30 11.65
N VAL A 98 4.53 -1.04 11.70
CA VAL A 98 3.30 -1.82 11.67
C VAL A 98 2.67 -1.78 13.06
N GLU A 99 1.48 -1.19 13.15
CA GLU A 99 0.66 -1.24 14.34
C GLU A 99 -0.36 -2.38 14.20
N LEU A 100 -0.35 -3.30 15.16
CA LEU A 100 -1.37 -4.35 15.25
C LEU A 100 -2.61 -3.78 15.95
N LEU A 101 -3.72 -3.75 15.24
CA LEU A 101 -5.03 -3.44 15.80
C LEU A 101 -5.69 -4.75 16.24
N MET A 102 -5.85 -4.92 17.55
CA MET A 102 -6.54 -6.07 18.14
C MET A 102 -8.01 -5.71 18.33
N GLU A 103 -8.88 -6.29 17.52
CA GLU A 103 -10.33 -6.06 17.56
C GLU A 103 -11.10 -7.39 17.51
N GLU A 104 -12.30 -7.41 18.09
CA GLU A 104 -13.19 -8.57 17.97
C GLU A 104 -13.79 -8.63 16.55
N PHE A 105 -13.70 -9.80 15.92
CA PHE A 105 -14.24 -10.01 14.58
C PHE A 105 -14.91 -11.39 14.45
N ASP A 106 -15.85 -11.51 13.50
CA ASP A 106 -16.49 -12.80 13.18
C ASP A 106 -15.59 -13.64 12.26
N LEU A 107 -14.93 -14.64 12.86
CA LEU A 107 -14.09 -15.60 12.15
C LEU A 107 -14.85 -16.36 11.05
N SER A 108 -16.13 -16.67 11.26
CA SER A 108 -16.95 -17.39 10.28
C SER A 108 -17.29 -16.52 9.07
N ALA A 109 -17.53 -15.22 9.28
CA ALA A 109 -17.69 -14.26 8.19
C ALA A 109 -16.40 -14.14 7.38
N LEU A 110 -15.26 -13.99 8.06
CA LEU A 110 -13.95 -13.88 7.41
C LEU A 110 -13.61 -15.12 6.57
N ALA A 111 -13.82 -16.32 7.11
CA ALA A 111 -13.56 -17.57 6.39
C ALA A 111 -14.43 -17.71 5.12
N ARG A 112 -15.71 -17.34 5.19
CA ARG A 112 -16.61 -17.36 4.02
C ARG A 112 -16.20 -16.36 2.95
N GLU A 113 -15.73 -15.18 3.35
CA GLU A 113 -15.19 -14.20 2.41
C GLU A 113 -13.93 -14.72 1.72
N ALA A 114 -12.98 -15.27 2.49
CA ALA A 114 -11.76 -15.84 1.94
C ALA A 114 -12.06 -16.91 0.88
N ILE A 115 -12.94 -17.87 1.18
CA ILE A 115 -13.32 -18.92 0.23
C ILE A 115 -13.89 -18.34 -1.07
N ARG A 116 -14.79 -17.35 -1.00
CA ARG A 116 -15.36 -16.69 -2.19
C ARG A 116 -14.33 -15.96 -3.05
N ARG A 117 -13.26 -15.45 -2.45
CA ARG A 117 -12.20 -14.72 -3.17
C ARG A 117 -11.28 -15.63 -3.98
N PHE A 118 -11.14 -16.89 -3.55
CA PHE A 118 -10.29 -17.91 -4.18
C PHE A 118 -11.08 -18.94 -5.00
N SER A 119 -12.40 -18.79 -5.09
CA SER A 119 -13.29 -19.60 -5.95
C SER A 119 -13.67 -18.82 -7.20
#